data_AF-A0A965DF19-F1
#
_entry.id   AF-A0A965DF19-F1
#
_cell.length_a   1.000
_cell.length_b   1.000
_cell.length_c   1.000
_cell.angle_alpha   90.00
_cell.angle_beta   90.00
_cell.angle_gamma   90.00
#
_symmetry.space_group_name_H-M   'P 1'
#
loop_
_entity.id
_entity.type
_entity.pdbx_description
1 polymer ?
#
loop_
_entity_poly.entity_id
_entity_poly.type
_entity_poly.pdbx_seq_one_letter_code
_entity_poly.pdbx_strand_id
1 'polypeptide(L)'
;AFLGQTEISKLLKFVEEIPAIWDLEIPIFGYFNKLLLLPPFKARVLGLNPLFFENTEKIFTFQQTLTNELAQVGLLNQKSVNWLPHVSLVRAPFNYLSYSKHFFNFPFYCESIVIYESLGHLKYKELLSYPLKEPFTISETENSILIKAFGLKSEQLNFSLYLGLIKFSGLNLHLNIDFFSIDDQRFHELISTLLIDSDFSFTIDQQYDKKTIILKKL
;
A
#
# COMPACT_ATOMS: atom_id res chain seq x y z
N ALA A 1 13.76 7.04 0.78
CA ALA A 1 14.68 8.17 0.51
C ALA A 1 15.44 7.92 -0.80
N PHE A 2 15.96 8.95 -1.47
CA PHE A 2 16.86 8.77 -2.62
C PHE A 2 18.30 9.04 -2.16
N LEU A 3 19.12 7.99 -2.09
CA LEU A 3 20.48 8.08 -1.53
C LEU A 3 21.52 8.56 -2.57
N GLY A 4 21.18 8.53 -3.85
CA GLY A 4 22.12 8.86 -4.92
C GLY A 4 23.19 7.78 -5.11
N GLN A 5 24.42 8.19 -5.44
CA GLN A 5 25.57 7.29 -5.48
C GLN A 5 26.11 7.12 -4.07
N THR A 6 26.02 5.90 -3.55
CA THR A 6 26.36 5.56 -2.18
C THR A 6 27.15 4.26 -2.16
N GLU A 7 28.15 4.18 -1.29
CA GLU A 7 28.91 2.95 -1.08
C GLU A 7 28.05 1.91 -0.36
N ILE A 8 27.91 0.70 -0.94
CA ILE A 8 27.02 -0.33 -0.40
C ILE A 8 27.42 -0.79 1.01
N SER A 9 28.71 -0.83 1.32
CA SER A 9 29.24 -1.21 2.64
C SER A 9 28.68 -0.33 3.75
N LYS A 10 28.62 0.99 3.54
CA LYS A 10 28.09 1.96 4.50
C LYS A 10 26.58 1.81 4.68
N LEU A 11 25.86 1.51 3.61
CA LEU A 11 24.42 1.29 3.63
C LEU A 11 24.07 0.00 4.40
N LEU A 12 24.79 -1.09 4.15
CA LEU A 12 24.59 -2.35 4.87
C LEU A 12 24.90 -2.21 6.37
N LYS A 13 25.99 -1.52 6.70
CA LYS A 13 26.33 -1.21 8.08
C LYS A 13 25.23 -0.40 8.79
N PHE A 14 24.69 0.63 8.14
CA PHE A 14 23.57 1.42 8.67
C PHE A 14 22.34 0.55 8.95
N VAL A 15 22.03 -0.36 8.01
CA VAL A 15 20.93 -1.32 8.15
C VAL A 15 21.10 -2.21 9.37
N GLU A 16 22.29 -2.76 9.59
CA GLU A 16 22.58 -3.67 10.70
C GLU A 16 22.54 -2.96 12.06
N GLU A 17 22.99 -1.70 12.11
CA GLU A 17 23.14 -0.94 13.35
C GLU A 17 21.86 -0.26 13.82
N ILE A 18 20.86 -0.07 12.95
CA ILE A 18 19.60 0.60 13.30
C ILE A 18 18.39 -0.32 13.01
N PRO A 19 18.18 -1.40 13.77
CA PRO A 19 17.05 -2.31 13.55
C PRO A 19 15.70 -1.69 13.95
N ALA A 20 15.67 -0.85 14.99
CA ALA A 20 14.43 -0.38 15.62
C ALA A 20 13.55 0.51 14.72
N ILE A 21 14.13 1.15 13.71
CA ILE A 21 13.36 1.97 12.76
C ILE A 21 12.52 1.10 11.82
N TRP A 22 12.95 -0.12 11.52
CA TRP A 22 12.30 -1.00 10.55
C TRP A 22 11.08 -1.73 11.12
N ASP A 23 10.88 -1.69 12.44
CA ASP A 23 9.77 -2.36 13.13
C ASP A 23 8.49 -1.53 13.09
N LEU A 24 7.91 -1.43 11.89
CA LEU A 24 6.59 -0.84 11.72
C LEU A 24 5.53 -1.91 12.02
N GLU A 25 5.08 -1.96 13.27
CA GLU A 25 3.99 -2.85 13.71
C GLU A 25 2.61 -2.49 13.12
N ILE A 26 2.55 -1.46 12.27
CA ILE A 26 1.33 -0.94 11.67
C ILE A 26 1.24 -1.37 10.20
N PRO A 27 0.07 -1.88 9.76
CA PRO A 27 -0.16 -2.09 8.35
C PRO A 27 -0.26 -0.74 7.62
N ILE A 28 0.39 -0.65 6.46
CA ILE A 28 0.32 0.51 5.58
C ILE A 28 -0.55 0.15 4.39
N PHE A 29 -1.71 0.80 4.29
CA PHE A 29 -2.67 0.56 3.23
C PHE A 29 -3.55 1.78 2.97
N GLY A 30 -4.19 1.80 1.81
CA GLY A 30 -4.84 2.99 1.30
C GLY A 30 -5.36 2.77 -0.10
N TYR A 31 -5.64 3.87 -0.79
CA TYR A 31 -5.99 3.83 -2.21
C TYR A 31 -5.43 5.08 -2.90
N PHE A 32 -5.28 5.01 -4.21
CA PHE A 32 -4.89 6.16 -5.00
C PHE A 32 -6.14 6.95 -5.37
N ASN A 33 -6.20 8.22 -4.98
CA ASN A 33 -7.43 9.03 -5.11
C ASN A 33 -7.39 10.08 -6.22
N LYS A 34 -6.20 10.39 -6.76
CA LYS A 34 -6.04 11.33 -7.87
C LYS A 34 -4.71 11.16 -8.59
N LEU A 35 -4.65 11.70 -9.80
CA LEU A 35 -3.42 11.95 -10.54
C LEU A 35 -2.73 13.23 -10.05
N LEU A 36 -1.41 13.21 -9.98
CA LEU A 36 -0.54 14.34 -9.62
C LEU A 36 0.27 14.80 -10.82
N LEU A 37 0.31 16.12 -11.06
CA LEU A 37 1.23 16.74 -12.00
C LEU A 37 2.48 17.20 -11.23
N LEU A 38 3.65 16.64 -11.57
CA LEU A 38 4.89 16.85 -10.83
C LEU A 38 6.00 17.42 -11.76
N PRO A 39 6.50 18.65 -11.53
CA PRO A 39 5.88 19.70 -10.70
C PRO A 39 4.53 20.18 -11.28
N PRO A 40 3.67 20.88 -10.51
CA PRO A 40 2.34 21.30 -10.98
C PRO A 40 2.39 22.18 -12.23
N PHE A 41 3.40 23.04 -12.33
CA PHE A 41 3.65 23.90 -13.49
C PHE A 41 4.80 23.30 -14.30
N LYS A 42 4.55 22.97 -15.58
CA LYS A 42 5.52 22.24 -16.45
C LYS A 42 5.83 20.82 -15.96
N ALA A 43 4.77 20.04 -15.76
CA ALA A 43 4.88 18.67 -15.28
C ALA A 43 5.77 17.82 -16.19
N ARG A 44 6.71 17.11 -15.55
CA ARG A 44 7.59 16.13 -16.20
C ARG A 44 7.25 14.70 -15.78
N VAL A 45 6.44 14.56 -14.75
CA VAL A 45 5.98 13.28 -14.22
C VAL A 45 4.49 13.40 -13.94
N LEU A 46 3.74 12.39 -14.38
CA LEU A 46 2.40 12.10 -13.89
C LEU A 46 2.54 11.08 -12.77
N GLY A 47 2.08 11.43 -11.58
CA GLY A 47 2.12 10.57 -10.39
C GLY A 47 0.72 10.15 -9.94
N LEU A 48 0.68 9.21 -9.02
CA LEU A 48 -0.50 8.79 -8.29
C LEU A 48 -0.39 9.31 -6.85
N ASN A 49 -1.47 9.91 -6.35
CA ASN A 49 -1.55 10.38 -4.97
C ASN A 49 -2.07 9.24 -4.06
N PRO A 50 -1.25 8.66 -3.19
CA PRO A 50 -1.73 7.74 -2.18
C PRO A 50 -2.52 8.51 -1.12
N LEU A 51 -3.70 8.01 -0.78
CA LEU A 51 -4.41 8.36 0.45
C LEU A 51 -4.35 7.13 1.35
N PHE A 52 -3.57 7.23 2.42
CA PHE A 52 -3.47 6.18 3.42
C PHE A 52 -4.71 6.20 4.30
N PHE A 53 -5.25 5.03 4.63
CA PHE A 53 -6.07 4.90 5.83
C PHE A 53 -5.18 5.21 7.04
N GLU A 54 -5.79 5.60 8.17
CA GLU A 54 -5.14 6.10 9.39
C GLU A 54 -3.73 5.55 9.65
N ASN A 55 -2.87 6.36 10.29
CA ASN A 55 -1.40 6.20 10.41
C ASN A 55 -0.58 7.08 9.45
N THR A 56 -1.20 8.00 8.69
CA THR A 56 -0.44 9.00 7.91
C THR A 56 0.64 9.68 8.76
N GLU A 57 0.30 10.12 9.98
CA GLU A 57 1.27 10.70 10.90
C GLU A 57 2.42 9.74 11.25
N LYS A 58 2.14 8.46 11.46
CA LYS A 58 3.17 7.45 11.76
C LYS A 58 4.06 7.16 10.55
N ILE A 59 3.49 7.10 9.35
CA ILE A 59 4.25 6.91 8.10
C ILE A 59 5.16 8.11 7.86
N PHE A 60 4.65 9.34 8.06
CA PHE A 60 5.44 10.56 7.95
C PHE A 60 6.52 10.63 9.02
N THR A 61 6.20 10.24 10.27
CA THR A 61 7.16 10.12 11.36
C THR A 61 8.26 9.14 11.02
N PHE A 62 7.91 7.94 10.57
CA PHE A 62 8.86 6.94 10.12
C PHE A 62 9.77 7.47 9.00
N GLN A 63 9.19 8.09 7.97
CA GLN A 63 9.97 8.64 6.87
C GLN A 63 10.92 9.77 7.34
N GLN A 64 10.46 10.61 8.25
CA GLN A 64 11.26 11.68 8.84
C GLN A 64 12.40 11.12 9.69
N THR A 65 12.12 10.14 10.56
CA THR A 65 13.11 9.43 11.36
C THR A 65 14.15 8.79 10.44
N LEU A 66 13.73 8.04 9.42
CA LEU A 66 14.64 7.40 8.47
C LEU A 66 15.56 8.40 7.79
N THR A 67 15.00 9.53 7.35
CA THR A 67 15.77 10.60 6.72
C THR A 67 16.79 11.20 7.68
N ASN A 68 16.39 11.43 8.93
CA ASN A 68 17.27 12.00 9.94
C ASN A 68 18.41 11.05 10.28
N GLU A 69 18.13 9.77 10.50
CA GLU A 69 19.14 8.74 10.78
C GLU A 69 20.13 8.62 9.61
N LEU A 70 19.63 8.52 8.37
CA LEU A 70 20.47 8.48 7.17
C LEU A 70 21.35 9.74 7.03
N ALA A 71 20.83 10.91 7.40
CA ALA A 71 21.60 12.15 7.37
C ALA A 71 22.68 12.20 8.47
N GLN A 72 22.40 11.67 9.68
CA GLN A 72 23.35 11.63 10.78
C GLN A 72 24.58 10.78 10.44
N VAL A 73 24.41 9.67 9.72
CA VAL A 73 25.52 8.82 9.26
C VAL A 73 26.15 9.27 7.95
N GLY A 74 25.75 10.43 7.41
CA GLY A 74 26.31 11.00 6.17
C GLY A 74 25.90 10.27 4.89
N LEU A 75 24.82 9.47 4.92
CA LEU A 75 24.23 8.83 3.72
C LEU A 75 23.26 9.76 2.98
N LEU A 76 22.82 10.86 3.61
CA LEU A 76 22.04 11.93 2.98
C LEU A 76 22.68 13.30 3.24
N ASN A 77 22.85 14.06 2.16
CA ASN A 77 23.45 15.40 2.22
C ASN A 77 22.49 16.48 2.74
N GLN A 78 21.18 16.20 2.81
CA GLN A 78 20.15 17.17 3.20
C GLN A 78 19.07 16.52 4.05
N LYS A 79 18.62 17.25 5.07
CA LYS A 79 17.34 16.97 5.73
C LYS A 79 16.22 17.33 4.75
N SER A 80 15.43 16.34 4.32
CA SER A 80 14.26 16.58 3.49
C SER A 80 13.26 17.45 4.25
N VAL A 81 12.95 18.63 3.72
CA VAL A 81 12.05 19.58 4.40
C VAL A 81 10.58 19.25 4.15
N ASN A 82 10.21 18.52 3.09
CA ASN A 82 8.83 18.12 2.83
C ASN A 82 8.76 16.83 1.98
N TRP A 83 8.32 15.74 2.57
CA TRP A 83 8.07 14.50 1.83
C TRP A 83 6.68 14.53 1.18
N LEU A 84 6.65 14.35 -0.14
CA LEU A 84 5.42 14.16 -0.90
C LEU A 84 5.34 12.69 -1.34
N PRO A 85 4.60 11.83 -0.61
CA PRO A 85 4.42 10.44 -1.02
C PRO A 85 3.67 10.40 -2.37
N HIS A 86 4.23 9.68 -3.34
CA HIS A 86 3.62 9.47 -4.65
C HIS A 86 4.22 8.24 -5.34
N VAL A 87 3.48 7.68 -6.30
CA VAL A 87 4.01 6.68 -7.25
C VAL A 87 4.10 7.33 -8.62
N SER A 88 5.28 7.30 -9.25
CA SER A 88 5.45 7.82 -10.62
C SER A 88 4.79 6.85 -11.61
N LEU A 89 3.79 7.31 -12.36
CA LEU A 89 3.08 6.52 -13.36
C LEU A 89 3.76 6.61 -14.73
N VAL A 90 4.02 7.84 -15.19
CA VAL A 90 4.66 8.08 -16.50
C VAL A 90 5.46 9.37 -16.47
N ARG A 91 6.52 9.43 -17.28
CA ARG A 91 7.35 10.62 -17.49
C ARG A 91 7.00 11.27 -18.82
N ALA A 92 7.22 12.57 -18.93
CA ALA A 92 6.93 13.31 -20.16
C ALA A 92 7.66 12.69 -21.38
N PRO A 93 7.04 12.71 -22.57
CA PRO A 93 5.73 13.31 -22.87
C PRO A 93 4.53 12.43 -22.44
N PHE A 94 3.44 13.06 -21.96
CA PHE A 94 2.16 12.40 -21.67
C PHE A 94 0.98 13.36 -21.90
N ASN A 95 -0.23 12.80 -22.13
CA ASN A 95 -1.48 13.56 -22.25
C ASN A 95 -2.33 13.40 -20.98
N TYR A 96 -2.32 14.40 -20.11
CA TYR A 96 -3.06 14.35 -18.83
C TYR A 96 -4.55 14.05 -19.01
N LEU A 97 -5.21 14.64 -20.01
CA LEU A 97 -6.65 14.45 -20.26
C LEU A 97 -6.98 13.01 -20.65
N SER A 98 -6.05 12.30 -21.30
CA SER A 98 -6.24 10.89 -21.61
C SER A 98 -6.18 10.05 -20.35
N TYR A 99 -5.19 10.27 -19.49
CA TYR A 99 -5.05 9.52 -18.24
C TYR A 99 -6.19 9.80 -17.26
N SER A 100 -6.62 11.06 -17.13
CA SER A 100 -7.68 11.43 -16.19
C SER A 100 -9.03 10.81 -16.52
N LYS A 101 -9.34 10.60 -17.81
CA LYS A 101 -10.57 9.92 -18.26
C LYS A 101 -10.64 8.44 -17.86
N HIS A 102 -9.49 7.80 -17.67
CA HIS A 102 -9.39 6.37 -17.34
C HIS A 102 -8.94 6.14 -15.90
N PHE A 103 -8.73 7.21 -15.13
CA PHE A 103 -8.36 7.08 -13.73
C PHE A 103 -9.58 6.66 -12.91
N PHE A 104 -9.39 5.66 -12.07
CA PHE A 104 -10.32 5.24 -11.04
C PHE A 104 -9.55 5.09 -9.73
N ASN A 105 -10.26 5.11 -8.60
CA ASN A 105 -9.64 4.84 -7.32
C ASN A 105 -9.28 3.35 -7.27
N PHE A 106 -8.03 3.00 -7.00
CA PHE A 106 -7.63 1.61 -6.80
C PHE A 106 -6.90 1.42 -5.48
N PRO A 107 -7.17 0.30 -4.80
CA PRO A 107 -6.66 0.04 -3.47
C PRO A 107 -5.19 -0.38 -3.53
N PHE A 108 -4.48 -0.21 -2.42
CA PHE A 108 -3.14 -0.73 -2.23
C PHE A 108 -2.90 -1.10 -0.76
N TYR A 109 -1.93 -1.99 -0.54
CA TYR A 109 -1.24 -2.15 0.73
C TYR A 109 0.25 -2.34 0.46
N CYS A 110 1.09 -2.04 1.45
CA CYS A 110 2.52 -2.23 1.36
C CYS A 110 2.92 -3.54 2.06
N GLU A 111 3.54 -4.44 1.30
CA GLU A 111 4.05 -5.72 1.81
C GLU A 111 5.42 -5.59 2.46
N SER A 112 6.24 -4.68 1.96
CA SER A 112 7.60 -4.50 2.45
C SER A 112 8.12 -3.10 2.20
N ILE A 113 9.20 -2.76 2.91
CA ILE A 113 10.08 -1.65 2.61
C ILE A 113 11.35 -2.24 2.01
N VAL A 114 11.71 -1.75 0.82
CA VAL A 114 12.80 -2.34 0.04
C VAL A 114 13.88 -1.30 -0.24
N ILE A 115 15.13 -1.74 -0.13
CA ILE A 115 16.30 -0.99 -0.56
C ILE A 115 16.67 -1.49 -1.95
N TYR A 116 16.63 -0.58 -2.92
CA TYR A 116 16.93 -0.86 -4.32
C TYR A 116 18.22 -0.18 -4.78
N GLU A 117 18.99 -0.90 -5.59
CA GLU A 117 19.99 -0.33 -6.49
C GLU A 117 19.32 0.01 -7.83
N SER A 118 19.46 1.25 -8.29
CA SER A 118 18.99 1.69 -9.61
C SER A 118 20.08 1.46 -10.66
N LEU A 119 19.86 0.50 -11.56
CA LEU A 119 20.80 0.15 -12.65
C LEU A 119 20.58 0.98 -13.93
N GLY A 120 19.72 2.02 -13.86
CA GLY A 120 19.33 2.82 -15.01
C GLY A 120 18.24 2.13 -15.87
N HIS A 121 17.67 2.88 -16.81
CA HIS A 121 16.62 2.37 -17.73
C HIS A 121 15.45 1.65 -17.02
N LEU A 122 15.01 2.18 -15.87
CA LEU A 122 13.94 1.61 -15.04
C LEU A 122 14.25 0.19 -14.50
N LYS A 123 15.52 -0.23 -14.52
CA LYS A 123 15.95 -1.48 -13.89
C LYS A 123 16.34 -1.21 -12.45
N TYR A 124 15.73 -1.96 -11.55
CA TYR A 124 16.00 -1.92 -10.12
C TYR A 124 16.40 -3.32 -9.66
N LYS A 125 17.45 -3.40 -8.85
CA LYS A 125 17.89 -4.63 -8.19
C LYS A 125 17.59 -4.50 -6.71
N GLU A 126 16.81 -5.44 -6.18
CA GLU A 126 16.58 -5.54 -4.75
C GLU A 126 17.90 -5.88 -4.04
N LEU A 127 18.21 -5.11 -3.00
CA LEU A 127 19.35 -5.38 -2.13
C LEU A 127 18.88 -6.01 -0.81
N LEU A 128 17.84 -5.43 -0.22
CA LEU A 128 17.28 -5.82 1.07
C LEU A 128 15.79 -5.51 1.12
N SER A 129 15.01 -6.36 1.77
CA SER A 129 13.56 -6.21 1.94
C SER A 129 13.18 -6.45 3.39
N TYR A 130 12.38 -5.55 3.95
CA TYR A 130 11.84 -5.61 5.29
C TYR A 130 10.34 -5.82 5.20
N PRO A 131 9.82 -6.98 5.63
CA PRO A 131 8.39 -7.23 5.57
C PRO A 131 7.64 -6.27 6.49
N LEU A 132 6.50 -5.78 6.01
CA LEU A 132 5.54 -5.00 6.78
C LEU A 132 4.39 -5.90 7.21
N LYS A 133 3.69 -5.49 8.26
CA LYS A 133 2.48 -6.17 8.70
C LYS A 133 1.38 -6.02 7.64
N GLU A 134 0.81 -7.14 7.21
CA GLU A 134 -0.36 -7.11 6.32
C GLU A 134 -1.62 -6.61 7.06
N PRO A 135 -2.53 -5.90 6.37
CA PRO A 135 -3.79 -5.45 6.97
C PRO A 135 -4.80 -6.58 7.21
N PHE A 136 -4.49 -7.80 6.78
CA PHE A 136 -5.31 -8.99 6.92
C PHE A 136 -4.45 -10.24 7.01
N THR A 137 -5.05 -11.37 7.35
CA THR A 137 -4.47 -12.70 7.12
C THR A 137 -5.43 -13.57 6.32
N ILE A 138 -4.87 -14.48 5.52
CA ILE A 138 -5.61 -15.49 4.78
C ILE A 138 -5.14 -16.86 5.28
N SER A 139 -6.08 -17.72 5.66
CA SER A 139 -5.77 -19.10 6.04
C SER A 139 -6.79 -20.05 5.43
N GLU A 140 -6.30 -21.16 4.91
CA GLU A 140 -7.11 -22.21 4.28
C GLU A 140 -7.30 -23.39 5.24
N THR A 141 -8.47 -24.01 5.18
CA THR A 141 -8.79 -25.29 5.80
C THR A 141 -9.34 -26.24 4.73
N GLU A 142 -9.61 -27.50 5.08
CA GLU A 142 -10.11 -28.51 4.12
C GLU A 142 -11.34 -28.05 3.33
N ASN A 143 -12.22 -27.24 3.93
CA ASN A 143 -13.50 -26.85 3.34
C ASN A 143 -13.76 -25.33 3.35
N SER A 144 -12.81 -24.52 3.82
CA SER A 144 -13.04 -23.08 3.95
C SER A 144 -11.79 -22.24 3.86
N ILE A 145 -11.97 -20.97 3.52
CA ILE A 145 -10.94 -19.96 3.47
C ILE A 145 -11.36 -18.83 4.40
N LEU A 146 -10.47 -18.48 5.31
CA LEU A 146 -10.70 -17.47 6.34
C LEU A 146 -9.86 -16.25 6.00
N ILE A 147 -10.52 -15.13 5.73
CA ILE A 147 -9.87 -13.83 5.55
C ILE A 147 -10.17 -13.00 6.78
N LYS A 148 -9.16 -12.73 7.60
CA LYS A 148 -9.27 -11.95 8.83
C LYS A 148 -8.69 -10.58 8.59
N ALA A 149 -9.49 -9.53 8.70
CA ALA A 149 -9.03 -8.16 8.63
C ALA A 149 -8.71 -7.59 10.01
N PHE A 150 -7.75 -6.68 10.03
CA PHE A 150 -7.40 -5.86 11.18
C PHE A 150 -7.68 -4.39 10.88
N GLY A 151 -8.19 -3.67 11.88
CA GLY A 151 -8.51 -2.25 11.74
C GLY A 151 -9.11 -1.69 13.02
N LEU A 152 -8.93 -0.39 13.25
CA LEU A 152 -9.47 0.31 14.42
C LEU A 152 -10.90 0.81 14.19
N LYS A 153 -11.31 0.93 12.92
CA LYS A 153 -12.61 1.45 12.47
C LYS A 153 -13.26 0.52 11.47
N SER A 154 -14.60 0.61 11.34
CA SER A 154 -15.37 -0.28 10.45
C SER A 154 -14.92 -0.14 8.98
N GLU A 155 -14.67 1.09 8.53
CA GLU A 155 -14.22 1.35 7.16
C GLU A 155 -12.87 0.69 6.87
N GLN A 156 -11.96 0.68 7.86
CA GLN A 156 -10.66 0.00 7.74
C GLN A 156 -10.86 -1.51 7.66
N LEU A 157 -11.70 -2.08 8.51
CA LEU A 157 -11.99 -3.51 8.50
C LEU A 157 -12.58 -3.94 7.16
N ASN A 158 -13.55 -3.18 6.62
CA ASN A 158 -14.13 -3.43 5.31
C ASN A 158 -13.08 -3.32 4.19
N PHE A 159 -12.23 -2.29 4.24
CA PHE A 159 -11.18 -2.11 3.23
C PHE A 159 -10.10 -3.20 3.30
N SER A 160 -9.65 -3.56 4.50
CA SER A 160 -8.71 -4.66 4.73
C SER A 160 -9.25 -6.01 4.25
N LEU A 161 -10.54 -6.29 4.49
CA LEU A 161 -11.18 -7.49 3.95
C LEU A 161 -11.25 -7.46 2.42
N TYR A 162 -11.59 -6.31 1.83
CA TYR A 162 -11.62 -6.14 0.39
C TYR A 162 -10.24 -6.40 -0.23
N LEU A 163 -9.16 -5.88 0.38
CA LEU A 163 -7.80 -6.17 -0.04
C LEU A 163 -7.47 -7.67 0.04
N GLY A 164 -7.86 -8.33 1.14
CA GLY A 164 -7.65 -9.77 1.32
C GLY A 164 -8.39 -10.60 0.26
N LEU A 165 -9.62 -10.20 -0.10
CA LEU A 165 -10.38 -10.83 -1.17
C LEU A 165 -9.77 -10.63 -2.55
N ILE A 166 -9.26 -9.44 -2.86
CA ILE A 166 -8.52 -9.20 -4.11
C ILE A 166 -7.30 -10.12 -4.18
N LYS A 167 -6.50 -10.18 -3.10
CA LYS A 167 -5.31 -11.04 -3.03
C LYS A 167 -5.67 -12.52 -3.20
N PHE A 168 -6.72 -12.98 -2.53
CA PHE A 168 -7.18 -14.37 -2.62
C PHE A 168 -7.69 -14.72 -4.03
N SER A 169 -8.59 -13.89 -4.57
CA SER A 169 -9.28 -14.18 -5.84
C SER A 169 -8.38 -14.01 -7.06
N GLY A 170 -7.24 -13.30 -6.93
CA GLY A 170 -6.39 -12.91 -8.05
C GLY A 170 -7.10 -11.97 -9.04
N LEU A 171 -8.25 -11.42 -8.68
CA LEU A 171 -9.05 -10.59 -9.56
C LEU A 171 -8.48 -9.17 -9.63
N ASN A 172 -8.16 -8.72 -10.84
CA ASN A 172 -7.92 -7.30 -11.14
C ASN A 172 -9.26 -6.57 -11.24
N LEU A 173 -9.83 -6.23 -10.09
CA LEU A 173 -11.14 -5.61 -10.04
C LEU A 173 -11.08 -4.11 -10.37
N HIS A 174 -11.61 -3.75 -11.54
CA HIS A 174 -11.94 -2.38 -11.91
C HIS A 174 -13.24 -1.94 -11.23
N LEU A 175 -13.21 -1.88 -9.91
CA LEU A 175 -14.35 -1.44 -9.14
C LEU A 175 -14.29 0.07 -8.94
N ASN A 176 -15.20 0.79 -9.59
CA ASN A 176 -15.40 2.22 -9.37
C ASN A 176 -16.17 2.44 -8.06
N ILE A 177 -15.53 2.11 -6.94
CA ILE A 177 -16.11 2.18 -5.60
C ILE A 177 -15.61 3.44 -4.90
N ASP A 178 -16.55 4.18 -4.33
CA ASP A 178 -16.22 5.20 -3.36
C ASP A 178 -15.93 4.54 -1.99
N PHE A 179 -14.65 4.28 -1.76
CA PHE A 179 -14.16 3.58 -0.56
C PHE A 179 -14.45 4.32 0.76
N PHE A 180 -14.85 5.59 0.72
CA PHE A 180 -15.19 6.36 1.92
C PHE A 180 -16.60 6.09 2.48
N SER A 181 -17.43 5.35 1.75
CA SER A 181 -18.85 5.15 2.10
C SER A 181 -19.27 3.69 2.06
N ILE A 182 -18.32 2.77 2.23
CA ILE A 182 -18.62 1.34 2.36
C ILE A 182 -19.07 1.07 3.79
N ASP A 183 -20.37 1.30 4.04
CA ASP A 183 -21.05 0.70 5.18
C ASP A 183 -21.13 -0.83 5.03
N ASP A 184 -21.60 -1.50 6.08
CA ASP A 184 -21.66 -2.97 6.10
C ASP A 184 -22.61 -3.54 5.02
N GLN A 185 -23.66 -2.80 4.64
CA GLN A 185 -24.59 -3.23 3.60
C GLN A 185 -23.91 -3.21 2.24
N ARG A 186 -23.30 -2.07 1.86
CA ARG A 186 -22.56 -1.92 0.60
C ARG A 186 -21.38 -2.88 0.54
N PHE A 187 -20.72 -3.15 1.66
CA PHE A 187 -19.69 -4.16 1.73
C PHE A 187 -20.23 -5.56 1.40
N HIS A 188 -21.38 -5.92 1.95
CA HIS A 188 -22.00 -7.21 1.70
C HIS A 188 -22.43 -7.37 0.23
N GLU A 189 -23.02 -6.33 -0.35
CA GLU A 189 -23.37 -6.28 -1.79
C GLU A 189 -22.12 -6.42 -2.67
N LEU A 190 -21.02 -5.76 -2.29
CA LEU A 190 -19.75 -5.88 -2.96
C LEU A 190 -19.23 -7.32 -2.94
N ILE A 191 -19.16 -7.95 -1.77
CA ILE A 191 -18.66 -9.34 -1.64
C ILE A 191 -19.55 -10.29 -2.43
N SER A 192 -20.87 -10.10 -2.37
CA SER A 192 -21.82 -10.91 -3.15
C SER A 192 -21.55 -10.79 -4.65
N THR A 193 -21.22 -9.59 -5.13
CA THR A 193 -20.86 -9.35 -6.54
C THR A 193 -19.53 -10.00 -6.91
N LEU A 194 -18.53 -9.95 -6.03
CA LEU A 194 -17.21 -10.56 -6.25
C LEU A 194 -17.26 -12.08 -6.31
N LEU A 195 -18.22 -12.69 -5.63
CA LEU A 195 -18.36 -14.13 -5.50
C LEU A 195 -19.47 -14.71 -6.36
N ILE A 196 -20.15 -13.90 -7.19
CA ILE A 196 -21.37 -14.29 -7.91
C ILE A 196 -21.18 -15.50 -8.84
N ASP A 197 -19.97 -15.66 -9.39
CA ASP A 197 -19.57 -16.79 -10.26
C ASP A 197 -18.54 -17.71 -9.59
N SER A 198 -18.47 -17.70 -8.26
CA SER A 198 -17.55 -18.53 -7.50
C SER A 198 -18.25 -19.74 -6.88
N ASP A 199 -17.54 -20.86 -6.71
CA ASP A 199 -18.03 -22.04 -5.98
C ASP A 199 -18.04 -21.83 -4.44
N PHE A 200 -18.15 -20.57 -3.99
CA PHE A 200 -18.07 -20.22 -2.58
C PHE A 200 -19.35 -19.55 -2.09
N SER A 201 -19.84 -20.01 -0.94
CA SER A 201 -20.72 -19.21 -0.07
C SER A 201 -19.86 -18.40 0.91
N PHE A 202 -20.38 -17.29 1.43
CA PHE A 202 -19.67 -16.51 2.43
C PHE A 202 -20.52 -16.15 3.64
N THR A 203 -19.85 -15.99 4.78
CA THR A 203 -20.41 -15.39 6.00
C THR A 203 -19.42 -14.38 6.56
N ILE A 204 -19.94 -13.30 7.14
CA ILE A 204 -19.13 -12.26 7.80
C ILE A 204 -19.36 -12.34 9.31
N ASP A 205 -18.29 -12.51 10.08
CA ASP A 205 -18.30 -12.42 11.53
C ASP A 205 -17.52 -11.17 11.98
N GLN A 206 -18.03 -10.44 12.97
CA GLN A 206 -17.40 -9.23 13.49
C GLN A 206 -17.30 -9.31 15.02
N GLN A 207 -16.08 -9.14 15.52
CA GLN A 207 -15.78 -9.13 16.95
C GLN A 207 -14.83 -7.96 17.25
N TYR A 208 -15.32 -6.93 17.93
CA TYR A 208 -14.55 -5.75 18.33
C TYR A 208 -13.76 -5.12 17.17
N ASP A 209 -12.42 -5.22 17.21
CA ASP A 209 -11.42 -4.68 16.29
C ASP A 209 -11.07 -5.64 15.14
N LYS A 210 -11.87 -6.70 14.95
CA LYS A 210 -11.64 -7.74 13.96
C LYS A 210 -12.91 -8.04 13.19
N LYS A 211 -12.76 -8.25 11.88
CA LYS A 211 -13.82 -8.69 10.99
C LYS A 211 -13.29 -9.84 10.14
N THR A 212 -14.05 -10.91 10.01
CA THR A 212 -13.64 -12.13 9.34
C THR A 212 -14.64 -12.48 8.26
N ILE A 213 -14.15 -12.74 7.04
CA ILE A 213 -14.92 -13.40 6.00
C ILE A 213 -14.56 -14.88 6.02
N ILE A 214 -15.58 -15.71 6.06
CA ILE A 214 -15.47 -17.16 5.94
C ILE A 214 -16.05 -17.53 4.58
N LEU A 215 -15.21 -17.96 3.65
CA LEU A 215 -15.62 -18.52 2.36
C LEU A 215 -15.70 -20.03 2.51
N LYS A 216 -16.87 -20.64 2.23
CA LYS A 216 -17.05 -22.10 2.26
C LYS A 216 -17.33 -22.61 0.85
N LYS A 217 -16.58 -23.62 0.43
CA LYS A 217 -16.80 -24.25 -0.86
C LYS A 217 -18.16 -24.96 -0.86
N LEU A 218 -18.95 -24.73 -1.91
CA LEU A 218 -20.26 -25.34 -2.14
C LEU A 218 -20.14 -26.80 -2.57
#